data_AF-A0A1U9NPT3-F1
#
_entry.id   AF-A0A1U9NPT3-F1
#
_cell.length_a   1.000
_cell.length_b   1.000
_cell.length_c   1.000
_cell.angle_alpha   90.00
_cell.angle_beta   90.00
_cell.angle_gamma   90.00
#
_symmetry.space_group_name_H-M   'P 1'
#
loop_
_entity.id
_entity.type
_entity.pdbx_description
1 polymer ?
#
loop_
_entity_poly.entity_id
_entity_poly.type
_entity_poly.pdbx_seq_one_letter_code
_entity_poly.pdbx_strand_id
1 'polypeptide(L)' 'MTFRCPTCKNPLPDRKGKDKKAQNARKFFPFCCERCKLVDMGAWLDADYRIPVINADEEAED' A
#
# COMPACT_ATOMS: atom_id res chain seq x y z
N MET A 1 -7.08 -1.72 15.81
CA MET A 1 -6.52 -1.04 14.62
C MET A 1 -6.62 -1.99 13.44
N THR A 2 -7.36 -1.64 12.38
CA THR A 2 -7.51 -2.49 11.19
C THR A 2 -6.58 -1.97 10.10
N PHE A 3 -5.58 -2.76 9.71
CA PHE A 3 -4.69 -2.42 8.60
C PHE A 3 -5.40 -2.61 7.26
N ARG A 4 -5.09 -1.77 6.27
CA ARG A 4 -5.61 -1.89 4.90
C ARG A 4 -4.47 -2.20 3.94
N CYS A 5 -4.74 -3.01 2.93
CA CYS A 5 -3.77 -3.27 1.87
C CYS A 5 -3.44 -1.97 1.11
N PRO A 6 -2.16 -1.58 0.97
CA PRO A 6 -1.79 -0.36 0.24
C PRO A 6 -2.26 -0.36 -1.22
N THR A 7 -2.27 -1.53 -1.86
CA THR A 7 -2.60 -1.69 -3.29
C THR A 7 -4.11 -1.65 -3.57
N CYS A 8 -4.92 -2.46 -2.87
CA CYS A 8 -6.34 -2.63 -3.19
C CYS A 8 -7.30 -2.07 -2.12
N LYS A 9 -6.76 -1.52 -1.02
CA LYS A 9 -7.49 -0.91 0.10
C LYS A 9 -8.41 -1.84 0.90
N ASN A 10 -8.49 -3.13 0.54
CA ASN A 10 -9.20 -4.14 1.31
C ASN A 10 -8.65 -4.23 2.74
N PRO A 11 -9.52 -4.42 3.75
CA PRO A 11 -9.09 -4.63 5.12
C PRO A 11 -8.31 -5.93 5.22
N LEU A 12 -7.17 -5.89 5.93
CA LEU A 12 -6.42 -7.09 6.24
C LEU A 12 -7.12 -7.85 7.37
N PRO A 13 -7.21 -9.19 7.29
CA PRO A 13 -7.69 -10.01 8.38
C PRO A 13 -6.75 -9.89 9.59
N ASP A 14 -7.25 -10.26 10.78
CA ASP A 14 -6.41 -10.25 11.97
C ASP A 14 -5.18 -11.15 11.77
N ARG A 15 -3.99 -10.54 11.86
CA ARG A 15 -2.72 -11.23 11.73
C ARG A 15 -2.52 -12.27 12.83
N LYS A 16 -3.28 -12.27 13.93
CA LYS A 16 -3.24 -13.33 14.96
C LYS A 16 -4.21 -14.48 14.71
N GLY A 17 -5.10 -14.36 13.72
CA GLY A 17 -6.04 -15.42 13.33
C GLY A 17 -5.34 -16.73 12.88
N LYS A 18 -6.05 -17.85 12.94
CA LYS A 18 -5.53 -19.18 12.54
C LYS A 18 -5.99 -19.61 11.14
N ASP A 19 -6.91 -18.88 10.54
CA ASP A 19 -7.50 -19.20 9.26
C ASP A 19 -6.53 -18.94 8.09
N LYS A 20 -6.89 -19.44 6.90
CA LYS A 20 -6.09 -19.27 5.68
C LYS A 20 -5.91 -17.80 5.31
N LYS A 21 -6.90 -16.95 5.60
CA LYS A 21 -6.82 -15.51 5.35
C LYS A 21 -5.77 -14.85 6.25
N ALA A 22 -5.74 -15.15 7.55
CA ALA A 22 -4.71 -14.66 8.46
C ALA A 22 -3.31 -15.16 8.09
N GLN A 23 -3.17 -16.42 7.67
CA GLN A 23 -1.88 -16.95 7.18
C GLN A 23 -1.36 -16.20 5.95
N ASN A 24 -2.23 -15.96 4.95
CA ASN A 24 -1.87 -15.17 3.77
C ASN A 24 -1.49 -13.74 4.16
N ALA A 25 -2.26 -13.10 5.03
CA ALA A 25 -1.95 -11.76 5.51
C ALA A 25 -0.61 -11.69 6.25
N ARG A 26 -0.20 -12.74 6.99
CA ARG A 26 1.14 -12.82 7.60
C ARG A 26 2.25 -12.91 6.55
N LYS A 27 2.06 -13.76 5.54
CA LYS A 27 3.06 -14.04 4.50
C LYS A 27 3.33 -12.84 3.61
N PHE A 28 2.29 -12.05 3.32
CA PHE A 28 2.36 -10.94 2.37
C PHE A 28 2.20 -9.56 3.00
N PHE A 29 2.14 -9.44 4.33
CA PHE A 29 2.02 -8.15 5.03
C PHE A 29 3.05 -7.13 4.50
N PRO A 30 2.66 -5.88 4.16
CA PRO A 30 1.37 -5.22 4.39
C PRO A 30 0.28 -5.45 3.32
N PHE A 31 0.45 -6.42 2.41
CA PHE A 31 -0.49 -6.71 1.33
C PHE A 31 -1.44 -7.88 1.66
N CYS A 32 -2.61 -7.92 1.02
CA CYS A 32 -3.58 -8.99 1.25
C CYS A 32 -3.23 -10.31 0.54
N CYS A 33 -2.39 -10.26 -0.50
CA CYS A 33 -1.95 -11.41 -1.29
C CYS A 33 -0.72 -11.08 -2.14
N GLU A 34 -0.13 -12.12 -2.75
CA GLU A 34 1.01 -12.02 -3.66
C GLU A 34 0.77 -11.07 -4.83
N ARG A 35 -0.41 -11.11 -5.45
CA ARG A 35 -0.76 -10.22 -6.56
C ARG A 35 -0.60 -8.74 -6.18
N CYS A 36 -1.07 -8.35 -5.00
CA CYS A 36 -0.97 -6.95 -4.56
C CYS A 36 0.48 -6.55 -4.27
N LYS A 37 1.30 -7.46 -3.70
CA LYS A 37 2.75 -7.24 -3.54
C LYS A 37 3.43 -6.99 -4.88
N LEU A 38 3.13 -7.80 -5.90
CA LEU A 38 3.75 -7.68 -7.21
C LEU A 38 3.30 -6.41 -7.96
N VAL A 39 2.03 -6.01 -7.84
CA VAL A 39 1.53 -4.76 -8.42
C VAL A 39 2.22 -3.56 -7.79
N ASP A 40 2.35 -3.54 -6.47
CA ASP A 40 3.07 -2.48 -5.76
C ASP A 40 4.53 -2.40 -6.24
N MET A 41 5.20 -3.55 -6.34
CA MET A 41 6.56 -3.66 -6.86
C MET A 41 6.68 -3.16 -8.30
N GLY A 42 5.69 -3.42 -9.16
CA GLY A 42 5.63 -2.88 -10.51
C GLY A 42 5.60 -1.36 -10.50
N ALA A 43 4.70 -0.74 -9.71
CA ALA A 43 4.63 0.70 -9.56
C ALA A 43 5.94 1.32 -9.02
N TRP A 44 6.73 0.60 -8.23
CA TRP A 44 8.08 1.04 -7.84
C TRP A 44 9.06 1.03 -9.02
N LEU A 45 9.06 -0.04 -9.82
CA LEU A 45 9.96 -0.19 -10.97
C LEU A 45 9.64 0.79 -12.09
N ASP A 46 8.34 1.01 -12.34
CA ASP A 46 7.84 2.00 -13.30
C ASP A 46 7.98 3.44 -12.78
N ALA A 47 8.36 3.57 -11.50
CA ALA A 47 8.46 4.82 -10.80
C ALA A 47 7.13 5.59 -10.91
N ASP A 48 6.02 5.01 -10.48
CA ASP A 48 4.73 5.70 -10.42
C ASP A 48 4.57 6.52 -9.12
N TYR A 49 5.31 6.16 -8.07
CA TYR A 49 5.32 6.90 -6.82
C TYR A 49 6.09 8.22 -6.98
N ARG A 50 5.37 9.33 -6.88
CA ARG A 50 5.92 10.70 -6.98
C ARG A 50 5.41 11.56 -5.84
N ILE A 51 6.29 12.40 -5.31
CA ILE A 51 5.91 13.47 -4.39
C ILE A 51 5.73 14.72 -5.26
N PRO A 52 4.54 15.34 -5.28
CA PRO A 52 4.35 16.58 -6.01
C PRO A 52 5.24 17.67 -5.41
N VAL A 53 5.88 18.45 -6.27
CA VAL A 53 6.56 19.68 -5.84
C VAL A 53 5.48 20.76 -5.75
N ILE A 54 5.31 21.32 -4.55
CA ILE A 54 4.54 22.53 -4.36
C ILE A 54 5.56 23.66 -4.54
N ASN A 55 5.43 24.43 -5.63
CA ASN A 55 6.26 25.61 -5.83
C ASN A 55 5.84 26.65 -4.79
N ALA A 56 6.50 26.67 -3.64
CA ALA A 56 6.23 27.63 -2.56
C ALA A 56 6.50 29.10 -2.98
N ASP A 57 7.12 29.30 -4.14
CA ASP A 57 7.44 30.62 -4.69
C ASP A 57 6.30 31.23 -5.53
N GLU A 58 5.25 30.47 -5.88
CA GLU A 58 4.09 30.97 -6.66
C GLU A 58 2.94 31.51 -5.77
N GLU A 59 2.96 31.29 -4.45
CA GLU A 59 1.94 31.77 -3.50
C GLU A 59 2.26 33.16 -2.91
N ALA A 60 3.37 33.79 -3.30
CA ALA A 60 3.81 35.09 -2.79
C ALA A 60 3.44 36.29 -3.69
N GLU A 61 2.76 36.06 -4.82
CA GLU A 61 2.27 37.11 -5.73
C GLU A 61 0.73 37.03 -5.89
N ASP A 62 -0.01 37.30 -4.82
CA ASP A 62 -1.37 37.91 -4.88
C ASP A 62 -1.67 38.69 -3.59
#